data_AF-A0A8J2RE12-F1
#
_entry.id   AF-A0A8J2RE12-F1
#
_cell.length_a   1.000
_cell.length_b   1.000
_cell.length_c   1.000
_cell.angle_alpha   90.00
_cell.angle_beta   90.00
_cell.angle_gamma   90.00
#
_symmetry.space_group_name_H-M   'P 1'
#
loop_
_entity.id
_entity.type
_entity.pdbx_description
1 polymer ?
#
loop_
_entity_poly.entity_id
_entity_poly.type
_entity_poly.pdbx_seq_one_letter_code
_entity_poly.pdbx_strand_id
1 'polypeptide(L)'
;MAEIQSPDSFVSVEFEIFGKVQGVFFRKCTRDQGSKLGLKGWCRNTESGTVEGVLEGSPEQVNMMKEWLRYKGSPKSRIDTAEFRNEKVIKNLSFTDVLTAISHGILDSLRGFILIFTLDREIELQRSRKRETKSKTVRRSHTNTSSDTSKEKQEEPRILHRTLQCSLLNGGVFCLSIFAFNGIVLPLIEALLTFSFSFGGQLNAAQWVWSWTSPVLSATFSTLWILPLFVLSKCVNCFWFQDIADAAYKHSRGRPQLLPSISKMIADMLFSMVIQALFLVQAMIMGLLPIAVFNGLLSMLHLCLLYSLYSFEYRWFNEGWELPKRLTHIENHWPYFFGFGLPLAILTSMPSSTLVSGCVFSVLFPFFIISGNEAQPTTKAKNYPLRLFSPVVALANTIFNRTIGRNRSV
;
A
#
# COMPACT_ATOMS: atom_id res chain seq x y z
N MET A 1 5.51 -50.16 -0.04
CA MET A 1 4.21 -49.53 -0.33
C MET A 1 4.50 -48.21 -1.02
N ALA A 2 4.21 -48.11 -2.32
CA ALA A 2 4.31 -46.84 -3.04
C ALA A 2 3.11 -45.99 -2.64
N GLU A 3 3.36 -44.81 -2.06
CA GLU A 3 2.32 -43.80 -1.88
C GLU A 3 1.75 -43.45 -3.25
N ILE A 4 0.47 -43.74 -3.44
CA ILE A 4 -0.29 -43.36 -4.63
C ILE A 4 -0.35 -41.83 -4.61
N GLN A 5 0.51 -41.19 -5.42
CA GLN A 5 0.48 -39.74 -5.65
C GLN A 5 -0.90 -39.36 -6.16
N SER A 6 -1.59 -38.50 -5.42
CA SER A 6 -2.90 -37.99 -5.82
C SER A 6 -2.77 -37.24 -7.16
N PRO A 7 -3.67 -37.47 -8.13
CA PRO A 7 -3.58 -36.92 -9.49
C PRO A 7 -3.64 -35.38 -9.59
N ASP A 8 -3.92 -34.67 -8.48
CA ASP A 8 -4.01 -33.21 -8.42
C ASP A 8 -2.85 -32.54 -7.63
N SER A 9 -1.73 -33.24 -7.44
CA SER A 9 -0.58 -32.69 -6.71
C SER A 9 0.51 -32.15 -7.65
N PHE A 10 0.93 -30.90 -7.43
CA PHE A 10 2.03 -30.28 -8.15
C PHE A 10 3.36 -30.53 -7.42
N VAL A 11 4.48 -30.38 -8.12
CA VAL A 11 5.83 -30.44 -7.54
C VAL A 11 6.54 -29.13 -7.76
N SER A 12 7.26 -28.65 -6.74
CA SER A 12 8.14 -27.47 -6.80
C SER A 12 9.56 -27.92 -6.57
N VAL A 13 10.49 -27.51 -7.42
CA VAL A 13 11.92 -27.85 -7.31
C VAL A 13 12.78 -26.66 -7.69
N GLU A 14 13.83 -26.44 -6.91
CA GLU A 14 14.90 -25.48 -7.20
C GLU A 14 15.96 -26.15 -8.05
N PHE A 15 16.55 -25.42 -8.99
CA PHE A 15 17.62 -25.93 -9.84
C PHE A 15 18.76 -24.92 -9.97
N GLU A 16 19.97 -25.45 -10.17
CA GLU A 16 21.14 -24.67 -10.54
C GLU A 16 21.95 -25.41 -11.62
N ILE A 17 22.25 -24.71 -12.71
CA ILE A 17 22.93 -25.27 -13.89
C ILE A 17 24.32 -24.63 -14.03
N PHE A 18 25.32 -25.51 -14.09
CA PHE A 18 26.73 -25.18 -14.20
C PHE A 18 27.24 -25.42 -15.62
N GLY A 19 28.22 -24.62 -16.04
CA GLY A 19 28.89 -24.73 -17.33
C GLY A 19 28.75 -23.47 -18.18
N LYS A 20 28.79 -23.63 -19.51
CA LYS A 20 28.62 -22.49 -20.44
C LYS A 20 27.14 -22.18 -20.60
N VAL A 21 26.56 -21.46 -19.64
CA VAL A 21 25.12 -21.14 -19.58
C VAL A 21 24.80 -19.64 -19.62
N GLN A 22 25.79 -18.76 -19.43
CA GLN A 22 25.62 -17.32 -19.62
C GLN A 22 26.09 -16.86 -21.01
N GLY A 23 25.50 -15.79 -21.54
CA GLY A 23 25.82 -15.27 -22.88
C GLY A 23 25.32 -16.14 -24.05
N VAL A 24 24.56 -17.21 -23.78
CA VAL A 24 24.13 -18.21 -24.79
C VAL A 24 22.61 -18.35 -24.90
N PHE A 25 21.85 -17.37 -24.41
CA PHE A 25 20.38 -17.38 -24.38
C PHE A 25 19.76 -18.52 -23.55
N PHE A 26 20.51 -19.14 -22.64
CA PHE A 26 20.03 -20.24 -21.79
C PHE A 26 18.70 -19.92 -21.11
N ARG A 27 18.63 -18.79 -20.38
CA ARG A 27 17.39 -18.34 -19.70
C ARG A 27 16.19 -18.22 -20.64
N LYS A 28 16.39 -17.72 -21.86
CA LYS A 28 15.31 -17.58 -22.85
C LYS A 28 14.82 -18.97 -23.28
N CYS A 29 15.74 -19.88 -23.62
CA CYS A 29 15.40 -21.26 -23.99
C CYS A 29 14.73 -22.02 -22.82
N THR A 30 15.22 -21.84 -21.60
CA THR A 30 14.63 -22.42 -20.38
C THR A 30 13.19 -21.96 -20.19
N ARG A 31 12.92 -20.64 -20.32
CA ARG A 31 11.57 -20.10 -20.26
C ARG A 31 10.68 -20.68 -21.36
N ASP A 32 11.16 -20.67 -22.61
CA ASP A 32 10.38 -21.12 -23.76
C ASP A 32 10.05 -22.63 -23.66
N GLN A 33 10.99 -23.44 -23.16
CA GLN A 33 10.75 -24.86 -22.88
C GLN A 33 9.78 -25.06 -21.71
N GLY A 34 9.93 -24.29 -20.63
CA GLY A 34 8.99 -24.32 -19.50
C GLY A 34 7.57 -23.99 -19.94
N SER A 35 7.39 -22.96 -20.77
CA SER A 35 6.08 -22.59 -21.33
C SER A 35 5.48 -23.69 -22.21
N LYS A 36 6.29 -24.39 -23.03
CA LYS A 36 5.82 -25.54 -23.82
C LYS A 36 5.35 -26.71 -22.97
N LEU A 37 6.00 -26.91 -21.82
CA LEU A 37 5.65 -27.96 -20.86
C LEU A 37 4.52 -27.56 -19.90
N GLY A 38 3.97 -26.35 -20.00
CA GLY A 38 2.94 -25.85 -19.08
C GLY A 38 3.44 -25.55 -17.66
N LEU A 39 4.77 -25.45 -17.48
CA LEU A 39 5.39 -25.18 -16.19
C LEU A 39 5.34 -23.70 -15.82
N LYS A 40 5.31 -23.42 -14.52
CA LYS A 40 5.50 -22.07 -13.97
C LYS A 40 6.82 -22.01 -13.20
N GLY A 41 7.45 -20.84 -13.16
CA GLY A 41 8.77 -20.73 -12.57
C GLY A 41 9.51 -19.44 -12.93
N TRP A 42 10.76 -19.37 -12.51
CA TRP A 42 11.70 -18.32 -12.90
C TRP A 42 13.11 -18.90 -13.09
N CYS A 43 13.95 -18.18 -13.82
CA CYS A 43 15.38 -18.47 -13.89
C CYS A 43 16.19 -17.17 -13.96
N ARG A 44 17.39 -17.15 -13.37
CA ARG A 44 18.29 -15.98 -13.37
C ARG A 44 19.75 -16.41 -13.47
N ASN A 45 20.58 -15.48 -13.91
CA ASN A 45 22.04 -15.65 -13.86
C ASN A 45 22.52 -15.38 -12.43
N THR A 46 23.48 -16.17 -11.97
CA THR A 46 24.20 -15.89 -10.72
C THR A 46 25.48 -15.11 -11.00
N GLU A 47 26.05 -14.48 -9.96
CA GLU A 47 27.37 -13.83 -10.03
C GLU A 47 28.50 -14.86 -10.28
N SER A 48 28.30 -16.10 -9.85
CA SER A 48 29.23 -17.23 -10.04
C SER A 48 29.24 -17.80 -11.46
N GLY A 49 28.53 -17.20 -12.41
CA GLY A 49 28.50 -17.66 -13.81
C GLY A 49 27.51 -18.80 -14.09
N THR A 50 26.68 -19.20 -13.13
CA THR A 50 25.67 -20.27 -13.27
C THR A 50 24.29 -19.70 -13.61
N VAL A 51 23.32 -20.58 -13.86
CA VAL A 51 21.90 -20.21 -13.98
C VAL A 51 21.09 -21.00 -12.96
N GLU A 52 20.40 -20.30 -12.07
CA GLU A 52 19.52 -20.90 -11.07
C GLU A 52 18.05 -20.55 -11.32
N GLY A 53 17.13 -21.32 -10.72
CA GLY A 53 15.71 -21.07 -10.83
C GLY A 53 14.83 -22.00 -10.00
N VAL A 54 13.53 -21.79 -10.14
CA VAL A 54 12.48 -22.65 -9.57
C VAL A 54 11.55 -23.06 -10.69
N LEU A 55 11.10 -24.31 -10.68
CA LEU A 55 10.07 -24.81 -11.58
C LEU A 55 8.97 -25.54 -10.79
N GLU A 56 7.74 -25.31 -11.22
CA GLU A 56 6.51 -25.84 -10.62
C GLU A 56 5.57 -26.35 -11.71
N GLY A 57 4.98 -27.52 -11.49
CA GLY A 57 4.06 -28.16 -12.43
C GLY A 57 3.69 -29.58 -12.02
N SER A 58 3.08 -30.34 -12.93
CA SER A 58 2.83 -31.76 -12.66
C SER A 58 4.16 -32.52 -12.50
N PRO A 59 4.21 -33.61 -11.72
CA PRO A 59 5.42 -34.41 -11.56
C PRO A 59 6.06 -34.81 -12.90
N GLU A 60 5.23 -35.16 -13.88
CA GLU A 60 5.65 -35.58 -15.22
C GLU A 60 6.31 -34.42 -15.97
N GLN A 61 5.65 -33.25 -16.03
CA GLN A 61 6.17 -32.07 -16.71
C GLN A 61 7.48 -31.57 -16.05
N VAL A 62 7.53 -31.61 -14.72
CA VAL A 62 8.72 -31.26 -13.94
C VAL A 62 9.88 -32.18 -14.29
N ASN A 63 9.66 -33.49 -14.37
CA ASN A 63 10.71 -34.46 -14.74
C ASN A 63 11.19 -34.28 -16.19
N MET A 64 10.29 -34.01 -17.13
CA MET A 64 10.67 -33.68 -18.52
C MET A 64 11.58 -32.44 -18.58
N MET A 65 11.30 -31.44 -17.74
CA MET A 65 12.14 -30.24 -17.66
C MET A 65 13.49 -30.51 -16.99
N LYS A 66 13.53 -31.36 -15.95
CA LYS A 66 14.80 -31.79 -15.33
C LYS A 66 15.71 -32.48 -16.34
N GLU A 67 15.18 -33.36 -17.18
CA GLU A 67 15.97 -34.00 -18.26
C GLU A 67 16.48 -32.99 -19.28
N TRP A 68 15.63 -32.05 -19.69
CA TRP A 68 16.03 -31.00 -20.63
C TRP A 68 17.15 -30.13 -20.06
N LEU A 69 17.06 -29.78 -18.77
CA LEU A 69 18.06 -29.01 -18.02
C LEU A 69 19.34 -29.81 -17.75
N ARG A 70 19.31 -31.15 -17.80
CA ARG A 70 20.51 -31.99 -17.68
C ARG A 70 21.27 -32.10 -18.99
N TYR A 71 20.56 -32.26 -20.11
CA TYR A 71 21.20 -32.78 -21.33
C TYR A 71 21.04 -31.91 -22.57
N LYS A 72 20.05 -31.00 -22.63
CA LYS A 72 19.72 -30.28 -23.87
C LYS A 72 20.06 -28.79 -23.80
N GLY A 73 19.46 -28.06 -22.87
CA GLY A 73 19.71 -26.62 -22.73
C GLY A 73 19.49 -25.78 -23.99
N SER A 74 20.11 -24.60 -24.03
CA SER A 74 20.16 -23.76 -25.24
C SER A 74 21.12 -24.31 -26.31
N PRO A 75 20.91 -24.03 -27.61
CA PRO A 75 21.78 -24.58 -28.68
C PRO A 75 23.27 -24.25 -28.56
N LYS A 76 23.62 -23.13 -27.90
CA LYS A 76 25.02 -22.70 -27.71
C LYS A 76 25.55 -22.98 -26.30
N SER A 77 24.77 -23.62 -25.43
CA SER A 77 25.22 -23.96 -24.08
C SER A 77 25.96 -25.28 -24.03
N ARG A 78 26.81 -25.40 -23.02
CA ARG A 78 27.34 -26.68 -22.55
C ARG A 78 26.99 -26.80 -21.07
N ILE A 79 26.28 -27.86 -20.72
CA ILE A 79 25.88 -28.13 -19.35
C ILE A 79 26.91 -29.10 -18.78
N ASP A 80 27.63 -28.65 -17.75
CA ASP A 80 28.64 -29.46 -17.09
C ASP A 80 28.00 -30.21 -15.90
N THR A 81 27.07 -29.56 -15.18
CA THR A 81 26.33 -30.17 -14.07
C THR A 81 24.96 -29.50 -13.91
N ALA A 82 23.95 -30.27 -13.53
CA ALA A 82 22.62 -29.76 -13.18
C ALA A 82 22.23 -30.29 -11.80
N GLU A 83 22.10 -29.38 -10.84
CA GLU A 83 21.67 -29.69 -9.48
C GLU A 83 20.21 -29.35 -9.29
N PHE A 84 19.50 -30.19 -8.53
CA PHE A 84 18.10 -29.98 -8.16
C PHE A 84 17.97 -30.12 -6.65
N ARG A 85 17.32 -29.15 -6.01
CA ARG A 85 17.26 -29.01 -4.55
C ARG A 85 15.83 -28.71 -4.11
N ASN A 86 15.54 -28.95 -2.84
CA ASN A 86 14.29 -28.54 -2.18
C ASN A 86 13.02 -29.00 -2.89
N GLU A 87 13.04 -30.20 -3.48
CA GLU A 87 11.89 -30.78 -4.15
C GLU A 87 10.77 -31.09 -3.16
N LYS A 88 9.58 -30.56 -3.41
CA LYS A 88 8.43 -30.72 -2.52
C LYS A 88 7.12 -30.79 -3.29
N VAL A 89 6.20 -31.58 -2.76
CA VAL A 89 4.82 -31.64 -3.24
C VAL A 89 4.06 -30.41 -2.75
N ILE A 90 3.40 -29.71 -3.67
CA ILE A 90 2.60 -28.51 -3.44
C ILE A 90 1.16 -28.73 -3.91
N LYS A 91 0.18 -28.27 -3.12
CA LYS A 91 -1.25 -28.43 -3.45
C LYS A 91 -1.71 -27.51 -4.58
N ASN A 92 -1.02 -26.40 -4.79
CA ASN A 92 -1.34 -25.39 -5.81
C ASN A 92 -0.02 -24.79 -6.31
N LEU A 93 0.01 -24.36 -7.58
CA LEU A 93 1.12 -23.59 -8.13
C LEU A 93 1.34 -22.30 -7.32
N SER A 94 2.57 -22.08 -6.87
CA SER A 94 3.04 -20.90 -6.14
C SER A 94 3.33 -19.71 -7.06
N PHE A 95 3.14 -19.85 -8.37
CA PHE A 95 3.23 -18.76 -9.33
C PHE A 95 1.83 -18.42 -9.80
N THR A 96 1.17 -17.52 -9.08
CA THR A 96 -0.11 -16.97 -9.51
C THR A 96 0.13 -16.02 -10.67
N ASP A 97 -0.76 -15.99 -11.66
CA ASP A 97 -0.66 -15.01 -12.74
C ASP A 97 -0.67 -13.59 -12.16
N VAL A 98 0.30 -12.77 -12.56
CA VAL A 98 0.48 -11.39 -12.10
C VAL A 98 -0.84 -10.61 -12.18
N LEU A 99 -1.59 -10.81 -13.25
CA LEU A 99 -2.93 -10.22 -13.45
C LEU A 99 -3.92 -10.63 -12.36
N THR A 100 -3.95 -11.91 -11.98
CA THR A 100 -4.81 -12.39 -10.91
C THR A 100 -4.45 -11.75 -9.57
N ALA A 101 -3.16 -11.64 -9.24
CA ALA A 101 -2.73 -10.99 -8.00
C ALA A 101 -3.09 -9.49 -7.99
N ILE A 102 -2.90 -8.79 -9.12
CA ILE A 102 -3.32 -7.40 -9.29
C ILE A 102 -4.83 -7.25 -9.09
N SER A 103 -5.64 -8.09 -9.75
CA SER A 103 -7.10 -8.05 -9.63
C SER A 103 -7.57 -8.29 -8.20
N HIS A 104 -6.95 -9.23 -7.48
CA HIS A 104 -7.24 -9.45 -6.05
C HIS A 104 -6.88 -8.23 -5.20
N GLY A 105 -5.74 -7.58 -5.46
CA GLY A 105 -5.36 -6.34 -4.80
C GLY A 105 -6.39 -5.22 -5.02
N ILE A 106 -6.84 -5.03 -6.26
CA ILE A 106 -7.87 -4.04 -6.61
C ILE A 106 -9.17 -4.34 -5.86
N LEU A 107 -9.65 -5.59 -5.91
CA LEU A 107 -10.87 -6.01 -5.22
C LEU A 107 -10.78 -5.76 -3.71
N ASP A 108 -9.67 -6.14 -3.07
CA ASP A 108 -9.46 -5.95 -1.64
C ASP A 108 -9.41 -4.47 -1.25
N SER A 109 -8.79 -3.62 -2.08
CA SER A 109 -8.72 -2.18 -1.82
C SER A 109 -10.10 -1.51 -1.77
N LEU A 110 -11.06 -2.02 -2.55
CA LEU A 110 -12.42 -1.50 -2.63
C LEU A 110 -13.36 -2.11 -1.57
N ARG A 111 -12.99 -3.22 -0.93
CA ARG A 111 -13.83 -3.88 0.09
C ARG A 111 -14.13 -2.99 1.28
N GLY A 112 -13.20 -2.14 1.72
CA GLY A 112 -13.35 -1.25 2.87
C GLY A 112 -14.55 -0.31 2.79
N PHE A 113 -14.96 0.09 1.59
CA PHE A 113 -16.14 0.95 1.37
C PHE A 113 -17.46 0.28 1.78
N ILE A 114 -17.56 -1.04 1.60
CA ILE A 114 -18.75 -1.82 1.98
C ILE A 114 -18.58 -2.38 3.40
N LEU A 115 -17.38 -2.85 3.70
CA LEU A 115 -17.06 -3.58 4.92
C LEU A 115 -17.16 -2.71 6.18
N ILE A 116 -17.00 -1.40 6.07
CA ILE A 116 -17.19 -0.48 7.20
C ILE A 116 -18.60 -0.58 7.79
N PHE A 117 -19.64 -0.73 6.95
CA PHE A 117 -21.02 -0.84 7.41
C PHE A 117 -21.28 -2.18 8.10
N THR A 118 -20.70 -3.25 7.58
CA THR A 118 -20.84 -4.59 8.19
C THR A 118 -20.05 -4.71 9.48
N LEU A 119 -18.84 -4.14 9.54
CA LEU A 119 -18.02 -4.06 10.76
C LEU A 119 -18.73 -3.29 11.87
N ASP A 120 -19.28 -2.11 11.58
CA ASP A 120 -19.96 -1.30 12.58
C ASP A 120 -21.21 -2.03 13.13
N ARG A 121 -21.96 -2.71 12.25
CA ARG A 121 -23.09 -3.56 12.64
C ARG A 121 -22.68 -4.72 13.54
N GLU A 122 -21.60 -5.43 13.21
CA GLU A 122 -21.11 -6.57 14.00
C GLU A 122 -20.57 -6.12 15.37
N ILE A 123 -19.84 -5.00 15.41
CA ILE A 123 -19.36 -4.39 16.66
C ILE A 123 -20.54 -4.06 17.57
N GLU A 124 -21.62 -3.48 17.03
CA GLU A 124 -22.84 -3.16 17.79
C GLU A 124 -23.53 -4.43 18.32
N LEU A 125 -23.63 -5.49 17.51
CA LEU A 125 -24.17 -6.79 17.93
C LEU A 125 -23.33 -7.45 19.03
N GLN A 126 -21.99 -7.36 18.97
CA GLN A 126 -21.14 -7.87 20.04
C GLN A 126 -21.29 -7.05 21.33
N ARG A 127 -21.46 -5.73 21.21
CA ARG A 127 -21.71 -4.85 22.36
C ARG A 127 -23.05 -5.16 23.01
N SER A 128 -24.11 -5.34 22.23
CA SER A 128 -25.43 -5.71 22.75
C SER A 128 -25.41 -7.07 23.44
N ARG A 129 -24.77 -8.08 22.85
CA ARG A 129 -24.54 -9.39 23.49
C ARG A 129 -23.79 -9.26 24.81
N LYS A 130 -22.70 -8.49 24.87
CA LYS A 130 -21.95 -8.24 26.12
C LYS A 130 -22.79 -7.53 27.19
N ARG A 131 -23.65 -6.57 26.80
CA ARG A 131 -24.60 -5.90 27.70
C ARG A 131 -25.63 -6.88 28.26
N GLU A 132 -26.19 -7.74 27.41
CA GLU A 132 -27.11 -8.79 27.85
C GLU A 132 -26.44 -9.80 28.79
N THR A 133 -25.22 -10.27 28.48
CA THR A 133 -24.48 -11.17 29.37
C THR A 133 -24.22 -10.51 30.72
N LYS A 134 -23.75 -9.26 30.74
CA LYS A 134 -23.56 -8.52 32.00
C LYS A 134 -24.87 -8.34 32.76
N SER A 135 -25.97 -7.99 32.09
CA SER A 135 -27.29 -7.85 32.72
C SER A 135 -27.79 -9.18 33.31
N LYS A 136 -27.59 -10.30 32.60
CA LYS A 136 -27.92 -11.66 33.10
C LYS A 136 -27.02 -12.07 34.28
N THR A 137 -25.73 -11.74 34.26
CA THR A 137 -24.80 -11.99 35.38
C THR A 137 -25.16 -11.14 36.60
N VAL A 138 -25.49 -9.86 36.42
CA VAL A 138 -25.93 -8.95 37.50
C VAL A 138 -27.28 -9.41 38.07
N ARG A 139 -28.25 -9.81 37.22
CA ARG A 139 -29.53 -10.39 37.68
C ARG A 139 -29.35 -11.70 38.46
N ARG A 140 -28.36 -12.53 38.13
CA ARG A 140 -28.00 -13.73 38.92
C ARG A 140 -27.27 -13.40 40.23
N SER A 141 -26.60 -12.26 40.30
CA SER A 141 -25.87 -11.78 41.49
C SER A 141 -26.77 -11.04 42.48
N HIS A 142 -27.96 -10.60 42.08
CA HIS A 142 -28.96 -10.03 42.99
C HIS A 142 -29.72 -11.13 43.75
N THR A 143 -28.99 -11.83 44.61
CA THR A 143 -29.55 -12.46 45.81
C THR A 143 -28.90 -11.97 47.11
N ASN A 144 -27.94 -11.04 47.07
CA ASN A 144 -27.60 -10.24 48.26
C ASN A 144 -26.87 -8.93 47.91
N THR A 145 -27.39 -7.84 48.50
CA THR A 145 -26.75 -6.53 48.73
C THR A 145 -26.53 -5.55 47.56
N SER A 146 -26.55 -4.28 47.96
CA SER A 146 -26.94 -3.05 47.28
C SER A 146 -25.80 -2.23 46.67
N SER A 147 -26.20 -1.39 45.71
CA SER A 147 -25.62 -0.10 45.30
C SER A 147 -24.12 -0.07 45.00
N ASP A 148 -23.75 -0.34 43.74
CA ASP A 148 -22.50 0.14 43.19
C ASP A 148 -22.80 1.10 42.02
N THR A 149 -22.29 2.32 42.14
CA THR A 149 -22.52 3.42 41.20
C THR A 149 -21.82 3.10 39.89
N SER A 150 -22.60 2.70 38.89
CA SER A 150 -22.10 2.44 37.54
C SER A 150 -21.55 3.75 36.94
N LYS A 151 -20.23 3.93 36.97
CA LYS A 151 -19.55 4.86 36.07
C LYS A 151 -19.99 4.51 34.64
N GLU A 152 -20.80 5.37 34.02
CA GLU A 152 -21.11 5.30 32.60
C GLU A 152 -19.79 5.29 31.84
N LYS A 153 -19.41 4.12 31.36
CA LYS A 153 -18.25 3.97 30.49
C LYS A 153 -18.63 4.63 29.18
N GLN A 154 -18.07 5.82 28.95
CA GLN A 154 -18.19 6.61 27.73
C GLN A 154 -18.17 5.69 26.51
N GLU A 155 -19.28 5.63 25.77
CA GLU A 155 -19.44 4.72 24.64
C GLU A 155 -18.42 5.08 23.55
N GLU A 156 -17.51 4.16 23.21
CA GLU A 156 -16.55 4.38 22.13
C GLU A 156 -17.30 4.61 20.80
N PRO A 157 -17.09 5.76 20.13
CA PRO A 157 -17.84 6.12 18.92
C PRO A 157 -17.60 5.12 17.78
N ARG A 158 -18.65 4.93 16.97
CA ARG A 158 -18.71 4.05 15.80
C ARG A 158 -17.56 4.30 14.82
N ILE A 159 -16.99 3.24 14.24
CA ILE A 159 -15.87 3.34 13.29
C ILE A 159 -16.32 4.14 12.07
N LEU A 160 -17.57 3.91 11.64
CA LEU A 160 -18.20 4.65 10.55
C LEU A 160 -18.27 6.15 10.84
N HIS A 161 -18.70 6.54 12.05
CA HIS A 161 -18.76 7.95 12.42
C HIS A 161 -17.38 8.60 12.38
N ARG A 162 -16.35 7.96 12.95
CA ARG A 162 -14.97 8.47 12.92
C ARG A 162 -14.43 8.61 11.51
N THR A 163 -14.69 7.61 10.66
CA THR A 163 -14.27 7.60 9.26
C THR A 163 -14.95 8.72 8.48
N LEU A 164 -16.27 8.85 8.59
CA LEU A 164 -17.03 9.92 7.93
C LEU A 164 -16.67 11.30 8.46
N GLN A 165 -16.48 11.44 9.77
CA GLN A 165 -16.06 12.70 10.39
C GLN A 165 -14.69 13.14 9.85
N CYS A 166 -13.74 12.20 9.79
CA CYS A 166 -12.43 12.43 9.17
C CYS A 166 -12.58 12.82 7.69
N SER A 167 -13.30 12.04 6.88
CA SER A 167 -13.48 12.35 5.46
C SER A 167 -14.21 13.68 5.22
N LEU A 168 -15.20 14.02 6.04
CA LEU A 168 -16.00 15.24 5.90
C LEU A 168 -15.25 16.50 6.35
N LEU A 169 -14.53 16.45 7.47
CA LEU A 169 -13.71 17.58 7.91
C LEU A 169 -12.53 17.85 6.97
N ASN A 170 -11.88 16.80 6.47
CA ASN A 170 -10.67 16.94 5.64
C ASN A 170 -10.93 17.07 4.15
N GLY A 171 -12.01 16.50 3.64
CA GLY A 171 -12.41 16.68 2.24
C GLY A 171 -13.43 17.79 2.08
N GLY A 172 -14.48 17.76 2.91
CA GLY A 172 -15.62 18.65 2.79
C GLY A 172 -15.23 20.11 2.98
N VAL A 173 -14.59 20.47 4.09
CA VAL A 173 -14.24 21.88 4.37
C VAL A 173 -13.29 22.45 3.32
N PHE A 174 -12.30 21.67 2.88
CA PHE A 174 -11.29 22.12 1.91
C PHE A 174 -11.84 22.20 0.49
N CYS A 175 -12.45 21.12 0.00
CA CYS A 175 -13.03 21.10 -1.33
C CYS A 175 -14.13 22.15 -1.42
N LEU A 176 -15.01 22.28 -0.42
CA LEU A 176 -16.03 23.31 -0.39
C LEU A 176 -15.42 24.72 -0.40
N SER A 177 -14.37 24.97 0.38
CA SER A 177 -13.68 26.26 0.39
C SER A 177 -13.08 26.58 -0.99
N ILE A 178 -12.43 25.61 -1.65
CA ILE A 178 -11.83 25.77 -2.98
C ILE A 178 -12.90 25.98 -4.04
N PHE A 179 -13.98 25.18 -4.03
CA PHE A 179 -15.08 25.30 -4.97
C PHE A 179 -15.86 26.60 -4.77
N ALA A 180 -16.11 27.02 -3.53
CA ALA A 180 -16.75 28.29 -3.24
C ALA A 180 -15.87 29.47 -3.65
N PHE A 181 -14.56 29.42 -3.38
CA PHE A 181 -13.65 30.49 -3.76
C PHE A 181 -13.56 30.64 -5.29
N ASN A 182 -13.33 29.54 -6.00
CA ASN A 182 -13.19 29.57 -7.46
C ASN A 182 -14.52 29.77 -8.20
N GLY A 183 -15.61 29.21 -7.68
CA GLY A 183 -16.92 29.19 -8.35
C GLY A 183 -17.85 30.34 -7.94
N ILE A 184 -17.63 30.97 -6.79
CA ILE A 184 -18.49 32.04 -6.27
C ILE A 184 -17.69 33.32 -6.02
N VAL A 185 -16.63 33.25 -5.21
CA VAL A 185 -15.91 34.45 -4.76
C VAL A 185 -15.20 35.14 -5.92
N LEU A 186 -14.39 34.43 -6.71
CA LEU A 186 -13.70 35.02 -7.86
C LEU A 186 -14.68 35.59 -8.91
N PRO A 187 -15.70 34.85 -9.39
CA PRO A 187 -16.68 35.39 -10.34
C PRO A 187 -17.46 36.59 -9.78
N LEU A 188 -17.79 36.60 -8.48
CA LEU A 188 -18.48 37.73 -7.87
C LEU A 188 -17.59 38.98 -7.84
N ILE A 189 -16.31 38.86 -7.48
CA ILE A 189 -15.37 39.98 -7.48
C ILE A 189 -15.16 40.49 -8.90
N GLU A 190 -15.02 39.60 -9.89
CA GLU A 190 -14.92 39.96 -11.30
C GLU A 190 -16.17 40.71 -11.79
N ALA A 191 -17.37 40.23 -11.42
CA ALA A 191 -18.63 40.87 -11.76
C ALA A 191 -18.75 42.26 -11.11
N LEU A 192 -18.36 42.40 -9.83
CA LEU A 192 -18.37 43.69 -9.12
C LEU A 192 -17.37 44.69 -9.71
N LEU A 193 -16.17 44.24 -10.07
CA LEU A 193 -15.17 45.07 -10.77
C LEU A 193 -15.73 45.52 -12.13
N THR A 194 -16.25 44.59 -12.93
CA THR A 194 -16.81 44.90 -14.25
C THR A 194 -17.98 45.88 -14.14
N PHE A 195 -18.86 45.68 -13.17
CA PHE A 195 -19.99 46.57 -12.90
C PHE A 195 -19.53 47.98 -12.48
N SER A 196 -18.54 48.08 -11.58
CA SER A 196 -18.04 49.37 -11.06
C SER A 196 -17.42 50.22 -12.16
N PHE A 197 -16.66 49.61 -13.08
CA PHE A 197 -16.02 50.30 -14.20
C PHE A 197 -16.95 50.51 -15.40
N SER A 198 -18.10 49.83 -15.44
CA SER A 198 -19.12 50.01 -16.47
C SER A 198 -19.73 51.43 -16.44
N PHE A 199 -19.94 51.99 -15.25
CA PHE A 199 -20.43 53.37 -15.08
C PHE A 199 -19.47 54.44 -15.66
N GLY A 200 -18.19 54.12 -15.78
CA GLY A 200 -17.17 55.00 -16.37
C GLY A 200 -16.84 54.71 -17.84
N GLY A 201 -17.47 53.71 -18.47
CA GLY A 201 -17.14 53.27 -19.83
C GLY A 201 -15.74 52.65 -19.98
N GLN A 202 -15.09 52.27 -18.88
CA GLN A 202 -13.68 51.81 -18.86
C GLN A 202 -13.57 50.28 -18.70
N LEU A 203 -14.28 49.51 -19.54
CA LEU A 203 -14.30 48.04 -19.46
C LEU A 203 -12.89 47.41 -19.59
N ASN A 204 -12.02 48.00 -20.41
CA ASN A 204 -10.64 47.55 -20.59
C ASN A 204 -9.80 47.72 -19.32
N ALA A 205 -10.08 48.75 -18.51
CA ALA A 205 -9.40 48.97 -17.24
C ALA A 205 -9.81 47.91 -16.21
N ALA A 206 -11.09 47.50 -16.18
CA ALA A 206 -11.56 46.42 -15.32
C ALA A 206 -10.86 45.09 -15.61
N GLN A 207 -10.72 44.72 -16.89
CA GLN A 207 -10.01 43.51 -17.30
C GLN A 207 -8.53 43.56 -16.92
N TRP A 208 -7.88 44.72 -17.09
CA TRP A 208 -6.52 44.94 -16.64
C TRP A 208 -6.37 44.77 -15.13
N VAL A 209 -7.26 45.37 -14.34
CA VAL A 209 -7.29 45.23 -12.88
C VAL A 209 -7.50 43.76 -12.48
N TRP A 210 -8.42 43.07 -13.14
CA TRP A 210 -8.71 41.67 -12.88
C TRP A 210 -7.51 40.74 -13.15
N SER A 211 -6.74 41.00 -14.22
CA SER A 211 -5.60 40.17 -14.63
C SER A 211 -4.54 39.97 -13.55
N TRP A 212 -4.34 40.94 -12.66
CA TRP A 212 -3.43 40.84 -11.51
C TRP A 212 -4.16 40.62 -10.18
N THR A 213 -5.42 41.04 -10.07
CA THR A 213 -6.23 40.81 -8.86
C THR A 213 -6.52 39.32 -8.65
N SER A 214 -6.94 38.61 -9.70
CA SER A 214 -7.25 37.18 -9.65
C SER A 214 -6.09 36.30 -9.15
N PRO A 215 -4.86 36.39 -9.70
CA PRO A 215 -3.73 35.60 -9.20
C PRO A 215 -3.32 35.99 -7.77
N VAL A 216 -3.37 37.28 -7.41
CA VAL A 216 -3.03 37.73 -6.05
C VAL A 216 -4.03 37.19 -5.02
N LEU A 217 -5.33 37.28 -5.31
CA LEU A 217 -6.38 36.72 -4.45
C LEU A 217 -6.23 35.20 -4.31
N SER A 218 -6.00 34.50 -5.43
CA SER A 218 -5.82 33.05 -5.45
C SER A 218 -4.59 32.60 -4.66
N ALA A 219 -3.47 33.32 -4.79
CA ALA A 219 -2.25 33.04 -4.05
C ALA A 219 -2.43 33.30 -2.55
N THR A 220 -3.10 34.40 -2.20
CA THR A 220 -3.37 34.77 -0.79
C THR A 220 -4.28 33.74 -0.13
N PHE A 221 -5.39 33.38 -0.79
CA PHE A 221 -6.30 32.33 -0.31
C PHE A 221 -5.59 30.99 -0.15
N SER A 222 -4.80 30.58 -1.16
CA SER A 222 -4.09 29.31 -1.10
C SER A 222 -3.05 29.27 0.02
N THR A 223 -2.32 30.37 0.24
CA THR A 223 -1.20 30.44 1.19
C THR A 223 -1.65 30.65 2.63
N LEU A 224 -2.62 31.53 2.87
CA LEU A 224 -3.04 31.92 4.22
C LEU A 224 -4.18 31.07 4.76
N TRP A 225 -4.98 30.44 3.89
CA TRP A 225 -6.13 29.65 4.30
C TRP A 225 -5.91 28.16 4.03
N ILE A 226 -5.74 27.78 2.76
CA ILE A 226 -5.72 26.36 2.37
C ILE A 226 -4.49 25.64 2.90
N LEU A 227 -3.29 26.21 2.73
CA LEU A 227 -2.04 25.55 3.11
C LEU A 227 -1.94 25.27 4.63
N PRO A 228 -2.20 26.23 5.56
CA PRO A 228 -2.14 25.97 6.99
C PRO A 228 -3.18 24.94 7.44
N LEU A 229 -4.41 25.05 6.94
CA LEU A 229 -5.45 24.08 7.23
C LEU A 229 -5.03 22.68 6.72
N PHE A 230 -4.44 22.59 5.53
CA PHE A 230 -4.02 21.32 4.93
C PHE A 230 -2.93 20.64 5.78
N VAL A 231 -1.95 21.42 6.26
CA VAL A 231 -0.90 20.91 7.16
C VAL A 231 -1.50 20.44 8.49
N LEU A 232 -2.39 21.23 9.10
CA LEU A 232 -3.08 20.85 10.34
C LEU A 232 -3.91 19.57 10.16
N SER A 233 -4.63 19.46 9.04
CA SER A 233 -5.40 18.27 8.66
C SER A 233 -4.50 17.04 8.61
N LYS A 234 -3.32 17.12 8.00
CA LYS A 234 -2.36 16.00 7.96
C LYS A 234 -1.95 15.52 9.36
N CYS A 235 -1.72 16.43 10.30
CA CYS A 235 -1.38 16.07 11.68
C CYS A 235 -2.55 15.40 12.41
N VAL A 236 -3.76 15.97 12.31
CA VAL A 236 -4.97 15.41 12.96
C VAL A 236 -5.30 14.03 12.38
N ASN A 237 -5.11 13.86 11.07
CA ASN A 237 -5.34 12.62 10.35
C ASN A 237 -4.53 11.45 10.88
N CYS A 238 -3.29 11.66 11.32
CA CYS A 238 -2.48 10.58 11.89
C CYS A 238 -3.18 9.92 13.09
N PHE A 239 -3.77 10.72 13.98
CA PHE A 239 -4.49 10.20 15.15
C PHE A 239 -5.77 9.47 14.76
N TRP A 240 -6.58 10.07 13.87
CA TRP A 240 -7.82 9.42 13.41
C TRP A 240 -7.58 8.14 12.63
N PHE A 241 -6.55 8.12 11.78
CA PHE A 241 -6.15 6.93 11.02
C PHE A 241 -5.70 5.80 11.94
N GLN A 242 -4.91 6.11 12.97
CA GLN A 242 -4.51 5.13 13.98
C GLN A 242 -5.73 4.59 14.75
N ASP A 243 -6.64 5.46 15.18
CA ASP A 243 -7.86 5.07 15.89
C ASP A 243 -8.76 4.14 15.06
N ILE A 244 -8.94 4.46 13.76
CA ILE A 244 -9.71 3.63 12.83
C ILE A 244 -9.03 2.26 12.66
N ALA A 245 -7.72 2.25 12.48
CA ALA A 245 -6.97 1.02 12.32
C ALA A 245 -7.03 0.12 13.55
N ASP A 246 -6.87 0.69 14.75
CA ASP A 246 -6.95 -0.03 16.01
C ASP A 246 -8.33 -0.63 16.24
N ALA A 247 -9.38 0.12 15.90
CA ALA A 247 -10.75 -0.36 16.04
C ALA A 247 -11.03 -1.52 15.07
N ALA A 248 -10.61 -1.42 13.81
CA ALA A 248 -10.71 -2.50 12.83
C ALA A 248 -9.89 -3.73 13.24
N TYR A 249 -8.64 -3.53 13.66
CA TYR A 249 -7.75 -4.62 14.08
C TYR A 249 -8.30 -5.36 15.30
N LYS A 250 -8.77 -4.63 16.33
CA LYS A 250 -9.34 -5.21 17.55
C LYS A 250 -10.53 -6.11 17.27
N HIS A 251 -11.36 -5.73 16.31
CA HIS A 251 -12.52 -6.51 15.90
C HIS A 251 -12.10 -7.83 15.23
N SER A 252 -11.19 -7.75 14.25
CA SER A 252 -10.96 -8.87 13.34
C SER A 252 -9.82 -9.80 13.76
N ARG A 253 -8.86 -9.30 14.56
CA ARG A 253 -7.65 -10.04 14.96
C ARG A 253 -7.39 -10.06 16.47
N GLY A 254 -8.20 -9.35 17.26
CA GLY A 254 -8.03 -9.28 18.70
C GLY A 254 -7.00 -8.25 19.15
N ARG A 255 -6.24 -8.53 20.22
CA ARG A 255 -5.37 -7.51 20.82
C ARG A 255 -4.10 -7.24 19.98
N PRO A 256 -3.69 -5.98 19.80
CA PRO A 256 -2.42 -5.63 19.16
C PRO A 256 -1.22 -6.29 19.85
N GLN A 257 -0.28 -6.80 19.05
CA GLN A 257 0.98 -7.40 19.47
C GLN A 257 2.11 -6.41 19.21
N LEU A 258 2.15 -5.32 19.98
CA LEU A 258 3.11 -4.23 19.78
C LEU A 258 4.56 -4.68 20.05
N LEU A 259 5.51 -3.96 19.47
CA LEU A 259 6.94 -4.15 19.75
C LEU A 259 7.22 -4.00 21.26
N PRO A 260 8.09 -4.83 21.85
CA PRO A 260 8.26 -4.91 23.31
C PRO A 260 8.93 -3.66 23.93
N SER A 261 9.54 -2.79 23.13
CA SER A 261 10.25 -1.60 23.61
C SER A 261 9.73 -0.33 22.93
N ILE A 262 9.37 0.66 23.75
CA ILE A 262 8.90 1.98 23.29
C ILE A 262 9.98 2.68 22.46
N SER A 263 11.25 2.56 22.84
CA SER A 263 12.36 3.13 22.06
C SER A 263 12.44 2.53 20.65
N LYS A 264 12.24 1.21 20.54
CA LYS A 264 12.23 0.51 19.25
C LYS A 264 11.03 0.90 18.40
N MET A 265 9.88 1.09 19.03
CA MET A 265 8.67 1.58 18.39
C MET A 265 8.84 3.00 17.81
N ILE A 266 9.40 3.93 18.58
CA ILE A 266 9.67 5.30 18.14
C ILE A 266 10.69 5.29 16.99
N ALA A 267 11.76 4.52 17.12
CA ALA A 267 12.78 4.40 16.08
C ALA A 267 12.19 3.85 14.77
N ASP A 268 11.35 2.82 14.84
CA ASP A 268 10.66 2.25 13.68
C ASP A 268 9.71 3.26 13.02
N MET A 269 8.92 4.00 13.80
CA MET A 269 8.05 5.07 13.29
C MET A 269 8.84 6.18 12.58
N LEU A 270 9.91 6.69 13.21
CA LEU A 270 10.75 7.74 12.62
C LEU A 270 11.43 7.25 11.34
N PHE A 271 11.98 6.04 11.36
CA PHE A 271 12.63 5.46 10.19
C PHE A 271 11.63 5.21 9.05
N SER A 272 10.42 4.71 9.39
CA SER A 272 9.32 4.54 8.43
C SER A 272 8.94 5.86 7.76
N MET A 273 8.78 6.93 8.54
CA MET A 273 8.47 8.26 8.02
C MET A 273 9.55 8.77 7.04
N VAL A 274 10.84 8.59 7.36
CA VAL A 274 11.95 8.97 6.48
C VAL A 274 11.93 8.17 5.19
N ILE A 275 11.80 6.84 5.28
CA ILE A 275 11.76 5.96 4.10
C ILE A 275 10.60 6.32 3.18
N GLN A 276 9.42 6.57 3.74
CA GLN A 276 8.23 6.94 2.98
C GLN A 276 8.39 8.30 2.29
N ALA A 277 8.96 9.29 2.97
CA ALA A 277 9.23 10.59 2.37
C ALA A 277 10.23 10.48 1.20
N LEU A 278 11.32 9.73 1.39
CA LEU A 278 12.30 9.48 0.34
C LEU A 278 11.70 8.70 -0.83
N PHE A 279 10.81 7.75 -0.56
CA PHE A 279 10.16 6.96 -1.60
C PHE A 279 9.13 7.75 -2.40
N LEU A 280 8.44 8.71 -1.76
CA LEU A 280 7.60 9.69 -2.45
C LEU A 280 8.42 10.57 -3.40
N VAL A 281 9.58 11.07 -2.94
CA VAL A 281 10.51 11.83 -3.79
C VAL A 281 11.02 10.97 -4.95
N GLN A 282 11.38 9.71 -4.69
CA GLN A 282 11.75 8.76 -5.73
C GLN A 282 10.62 8.60 -6.77
N ALA A 283 9.37 8.44 -6.34
CA ALA A 283 8.21 8.35 -7.24
C ALA A 283 8.08 9.60 -8.13
N MET A 284 8.22 10.79 -7.54
CA MET A 284 8.18 12.06 -8.29
C MET A 284 9.30 12.14 -9.33
N ILE A 285 10.52 11.74 -8.98
CA ILE A 285 11.66 11.72 -9.91
C ILE A 285 11.39 10.76 -11.08
N MET A 286 10.77 9.60 -10.84
CA MET A 286 10.40 8.67 -11.92
C MET A 286 9.42 9.29 -12.91
N GLY A 287 8.55 10.20 -12.46
CA GLY A 287 7.65 10.97 -13.33
C GLY A 287 8.35 12.03 -14.19
N LEU A 288 9.58 12.44 -13.83
CA LEU A 288 10.38 13.43 -14.56
C LEU A 288 11.31 12.81 -15.62
N LEU A 289 11.34 11.49 -15.76
CA LEU A 289 12.21 10.83 -16.73
C LEU A 289 11.83 11.21 -18.18
N PRO A 290 12.82 11.44 -19.08
CA PRO A 290 12.59 11.91 -20.45
C PRO A 290 12.05 10.82 -21.41
N ILE A 291 11.47 9.75 -20.87
CA ILE A 291 10.94 8.61 -21.63
C ILE A 291 9.42 8.59 -21.44
N ALA A 292 8.70 9.33 -22.29
CA ALA A 292 7.30 9.73 -22.09
C ALA A 292 6.30 8.56 -21.87
N VAL A 293 6.57 7.37 -22.41
CA VAL A 293 5.68 6.21 -22.23
C VAL A 293 5.94 5.50 -20.89
N PHE A 294 7.20 5.47 -20.43
CA PHE A 294 7.60 4.68 -19.27
C PHE A 294 7.59 5.47 -17.97
N ASN A 295 7.76 6.80 -18.01
CA ASN A 295 7.83 7.63 -16.81
C ASN A 295 6.52 7.59 -15.99
N GLY A 296 5.36 7.67 -16.65
CA GLY A 296 4.05 7.63 -16.01
C GLY A 296 3.77 6.28 -15.37
N LEU A 297 4.06 5.19 -16.09
CA LEU A 297 3.89 3.83 -15.56
C LEU A 297 4.82 3.55 -14.36
N LEU A 298 6.07 4.02 -14.43
CA LEU A 298 7.04 3.82 -13.36
C LEU A 298 6.70 4.66 -12.13
N SER A 299 6.30 5.92 -12.32
CA SER A 299 5.79 6.78 -11.24
C SER A 299 4.54 6.18 -10.60
N MET A 300 3.59 5.69 -11.40
CA MET A 300 2.38 5.03 -10.92
C MET A 300 2.71 3.78 -10.11
N LEU A 301 3.63 2.93 -10.59
CA LEU A 301 4.10 1.75 -9.86
C LEU A 301 4.62 2.12 -8.46
N HIS A 302 5.47 3.15 -8.35
CA HIS A 302 5.97 3.61 -7.06
C HIS A 302 4.84 4.14 -6.16
N LEU A 303 3.93 4.95 -6.72
CA LEU A 303 2.83 5.51 -5.96
C LEU A 303 1.87 4.43 -5.42
N CYS A 304 1.56 3.41 -6.23
CA CYS A 304 0.76 2.27 -5.79
C CYS A 304 1.41 1.54 -4.61
N LEU A 305 2.70 1.21 -4.71
CA LEU A 305 3.41 0.51 -3.63
C LEU A 305 3.50 1.36 -2.36
N LEU A 306 3.68 2.68 -2.50
CA LEU A 306 3.68 3.62 -1.38
C LEU A 306 2.31 3.68 -0.69
N TYR A 307 1.22 3.78 -1.45
CA TYR A 307 -0.14 3.82 -0.90
C TYR A 307 -0.54 2.49 -0.25
N SER A 308 -0.08 1.36 -0.80
CA SER A 308 -0.18 0.08 -0.10
C SER A 308 0.60 0.07 1.20
N LEU A 309 1.84 0.55 1.22
CA LEU A 309 2.63 0.66 2.45
C LEU A 309 1.89 1.50 3.50
N TYR A 310 1.40 2.68 3.13
CA TYR A 310 0.61 3.55 4.02
C TYR A 310 -0.61 2.83 4.60
N SER A 311 -1.34 2.08 3.78
CA SER A 311 -2.61 1.45 4.19
C SER A 311 -2.38 0.24 5.11
N PHE A 312 -1.37 -0.58 4.80
CA PHE A 312 -1.07 -1.80 5.55
C PHE A 312 -0.18 -1.54 6.78
N GLU A 313 0.54 -0.43 6.83
CA GLU A 313 1.44 -0.12 7.94
C GLU A 313 0.73 -0.16 9.29
N TYR A 314 -0.47 0.41 9.40
CA TYR A 314 -1.22 0.41 10.65
C TYR A 314 -1.52 -1.02 11.14
N ARG A 315 -1.88 -1.91 10.22
CA ARG A 315 -2.09 -3.33 10.53
C ARG A 315 -0.79 -3.99 10.98
N TRP A 316 0.28 -3.84 10.21
CA TRP A 316 1.56 -4.49 10.49
C TRP A 316 2.22 -3.96 11.76
N PHE A 317 1.99 -2.68 12.08
CA PHE A 317 2.36 -2.09 13.34
C PHE A 317 1.62 -2.75 14.50
N ASN A 318 0.31 -2.98 14.37
CA ASN A 318 -0.49 -3.75 15.33
C ASN A 318 -0.13 -5.24 15.40
N GLU A 319 0.50 -5.79 14.37
CA GLU A 319 1.11 -7.14 14.37
C GLU A 319 2.57 -7.15 14.88
N GLY A 320 3.13 -6.00 15.25
CA GLY A 320 4.50 -5.89 15.77
C GLY A 320 5.59 -6.08 14.72
N TRP A 321 5.29 -5.92 13.44
CA TRP A 321 6.28 -6.04 12.37
C TRP A 321 7.16 -4.81 12.33
N GLU A 322 8.47 -4.98 12.21
CA GLU A 322 9.41 -3.89 11.95
C GLU A 322 9.42 -3.51 10.46
N LEU A 323 9.85 -2.29 10.15
CA LEU A 323 9.88 -1.75 8.79
C LEU A 323 10.60 -2.67 7.78
N PRO A 324 11.78 -3.27 8.05
CA PRO A 324 12.44 -4.14 7.08
C PRO A 324 11.57 -5.33 6.65
N LYS A 325 10.79 -5.88 7.59
CA LYS A 325 9.83 -6.97 7.31
C LYS A 325 8.68 -6.48 6.43
N ARG A 326 8.14 -5.28 6.71
CA ARG A 326 7.07 -4.65 5.91
C ARG A 326 7.51 -4.42 4.46
N LEU A 327 8.68 -3.81 4.27
CA LEU A 327 9.25 -3.54 2.93
C LEU A 327 9.50 -4.84 2.16
N THR A 328 10.20 -5.80 2.77
CA THR A 328 10.47 -7.11 2.14
C THR A 328 9.17 -7.82 1.75
N HIS A 329 8.13 -7.73 2.58
CA HIS A 329 6.85 -8.34 2.28
C HIS A 329 6.17 -7.70 1.06
N ILE A 330 6.21 -6.37 0.93
CA ILE A 330 5.71 -5.67 -0.27
C ILE A 330 6.51 -6.05 -1.52
N GLU A 331 7.84 -6.02 -1.45
CA GLU A 331 8.69 -6.31 -2.60
C GLU A 331 8.49 -7.74 -3.14
N ASN A 332 8.26 -8.71 -2.24
CA ASN A 332 8.01 -10.11 -2.59
C ASN A 332 6.62 -10.37 -3.18
N HIS A 333 5.62 -9.55 -2.82
CA HIS A 333 4.23 -9.70 -3.29
C HIS A 333 3.74 -8.46 -4.05
N TRP A 334 4.67 -7.80 -4.76
CA TRP A 334 4.42 -6.51 -5.38
C TRP A 334 3.21 -6.48 -6.33
N PRO A 335 2.79 -7.55 -7.06
CA PRO A 335 1.62 -7.44 -7.93
C PRO A 335 0.33 -7.19 -7.15
N TYR A 336 0.18 -7.83 -5.99
CA TYR A 336 -0.97 -7.61 -5.12
C TYR A 336 -0.98 -6.17 -4.60
N PHE A 337 0.15 -5.69 -4.08
CA PHE A 337 0.24 -4.33 -3.55
C PHE A 337 0.15 -3.26 -4.64
N PHE A 338 0.68 -3.54 -5.83
CA PHE A 338 0.46 -2.68 -7.00
C PHE A 338 -1.05 -2.55 -7.28
N GLY A 339 -1.76 -3.68 -7.37
CA GLY A 339 -3.20 -3.69 -7.56
C GLY A 339 -3.97 -3.00 -6.43
N PHE A 340 -3.57 -3.20 -5.18
CA PHE A 340 -4.22 -2.59 -4.01
C PHE A 340 -4.07 -1.06 -3.99
N GLY A 341 -2.89 -0.54 -4.27
CA GLY A 341 -2.67 0.91 -4.31
C GLY A 341 -3.24 1.60 -5.55
N LEU A 342 -3.51 0.85 -6.62
CA LEU A 342 -3.87 1.39 -7.93
C LEU A 342 -5.12 2.28 -7.93
N PRO A 343 -6.26 1.92 -7.30
CA PRO A 343 -7.43 2.79 -7.33
C PRO A 343 -7.19 4.15 -6.65
N LEU A 344 -6.48 4.17 -5.51
CA LEU A 344 -6.13 5.43 -4.84
C LEU A 344 -5.12 6.25 -5.66
N ALA A 345 -4.13 5.60 -6.28
CA ALA A 345 -3.15 6.24 -7.15
C ALA A 345 -3.81 6.92 -8.36
N ILE A 346 -4.73 6.22 -9.02
CA ILE A 346 -5.52 6.77 -10.14
C ILE A 346 -6.35 7.98 -9.68
N LEU A 347 -7.13 7.84 -8.60
CA LEU A 347 -8.01 8.90 -8.12
C LEU A 347 -7.24 10.15 -7.67
N THR A 348 -6.05 9.97 -7.09
CA THR A 348 -5.19 11.09 -6.69
C THR A 348 -4.40 11.70 -7.86
N SER A 349 -4.28 11.01 -9.00
CA SER A 349 -3.67 11.54 -10.23
C SER A 349 -4.63 12.33 -11.12
N MET A 350 -5.95 12.21 -10.93
CA MET A 350 -6.96 12.91 -11.74
C MET A 350 -6.96 14.43 -11.54
N PRO A 351 -6.85 14.97 -10.31
CA PRO A 351 -6.82 16.42 -10.12
C PRO A 351 -5.51 17.04 -10.62
N SER A 352 -5.61 18.17 -11.31
CA SER A 352 -4.43 18.95 -11.74
C SER A 352 -3.71 19.66 -10.58
N SER A 353 -4.41 19.89 -9.47
CA SER A 353 -3.86 20.54 -8.28
C SER A 353 -3.40 19.53 -7.24
N THR A 354 -2.14 19.66 -6.79
CA THR A 354 -1.57 18.84 -5.71
C THR A 354 -2.36 18.96 -4.41
N LEU A 355 -2.93 20.14 -4.13
CA LEU A 355 -3.78 20.36 -2.95
C LEU A 355 -5.08 19.55 -3.06
N VAL A 356 -5.74 19.57 -4.21
CA VAL A 356 -6.96 18.80 -4.45
C VAL A 356 -6.67 17.30 -4.43
N SER A 357 -5.55 16.87 -5.03
CA SER A 357 -5.05 15.49 -4.92
C SER A 357 -4.86 15.04 -3.46
N GLY A 358 -4.26 15.90 -2.63
CA GLY A 358 -4.12 15.65 -1.19
C GLY A 358 -5.45 15.57 -0.43
N CYS A 359 -6.47 16.32 -0.86
CA CYS A 359 -7.83 16.23 -0.31
C CYS A 359 -8.49 14.90 -0.70
N VAL A 360 -8.42 14.52 -1.98
CA VAL A 360 -8.91 13.21 -2.46
C VAL A 360 -8.25 12.07 -1.69
N PHE A 361 -6.93 12.12 -1.51
CA PHE A 361 -6.21 11.16 -0.67
C PHE A 361 -6.81 11.10 0.74
N SER A 362 -6.94 12.24 1.41
CA SER A 362 -7.36 12.28 2.83
C SER A 362 -8.81 11.81 3.03
N VAL A 363 -9.69 12.01 2.03
CA VAL A 363 -11.07 11.50 2.03
C VAL A 363 -11.13 9.98 1.92
N LEU A 364 -10.34 9.43 0.99
CA LEU A 364 -10.41 8.02 0.62
C LEU A 364 -9.55 7.13 1.51
N PHE A 365 -8.44 7.64 2.02
CA PHE A 365 -7.45 6.86 2.75
C PHE A 365 -7.98 6.09 3.98
N PRO A 366 -8.90 6.63 4.80
CA PRO A 366 -9.56 5.84 5.86
C PRO A 366 -10.16 4.51 5.40
N PHE A 367 -10.76 4.48 4.22
CA PHE A 367 -11.34 3.24 3.66
C PHE A 367 -10.25 2.24 3.28
N PHE A 368 -9.11 2.71 2.78
CA PHE A 368 -7.97 1.86 2.46
C PHE A 368 -7.29 1.30 3.70
N ILE A 369 -7.29 2.02 4.84
CA ILE A 369 -6.84 1.49 6.14
C ILE A 369 -7.72 0.30 6.57
N ILE A 370 -9.04 0.44 6.44
CA ILE A 370 -9.99 -0.63 6.78
C ILE A 370 -9.78 -1.82 5.83
N SER A 371 -9.71 -1.56 4.52
CA SER A 371 -9.38 -2.58 3.52
C SER A 371 -8.08 -3.31 3.84
N GLY A 372 -7.01 -2.60 4.21
CA GLY A 372 -5.70 -3.20 4.51
C GLY A 372 -5.69 -4.06 5.77
N ASN A 373 -6.49 -3.70 6.78
CA ASN A 373 -6.67 -4.50 7.99
C ASN A 373 -7.32 -5.86 7.72
N GLU A 374 -8.32 -5.85 6.85
CA GLU A 374 -9.17 -7.01 6.53
C GLU A 374 -8.63 -7.85 5.37
N ALA A 375 -7.81 -7.23 4.52
CA ALA A 375 -7.16 -7.86 3.40
C ALA A 375 -6.40 -9.13 3.80
N GLN A 376 -6.41 -10.11 2.91
CA GLN A 376 -5.57 -11.29 3.03
C GLN A 376 -4.72 -11.37 1.76
N PRO A 377 -3.59 -10.63 1.70
CA PRO A 377 -2.70 -10.65 0.56
C PRO A 377 -2.38 -12.09 0.18
N THR A 378 -2.59 -12.44 -1.09
CA THR A 378 -2.37 -13.81 -1.55
C THR A 378 -0.88 -14.15 -1.44
N THR A 379 -0.53 -14.91 -0.40
CA THR A 379 0.85 -15.39 -0.15
C THR A 379 1.27 -16.49 -1.13
N LYS A 380 0.40 -16.82 -2.10
CA LYS A 380 0.57 -17.91 -3.05
C LYS A 380 1.37 -17.52 -4.29
N ALA A 381 1.88 -16.29 -4.39
CA ALA A 381 2.64 -15.83 -5.54
C ALA A 381 4.11 -15.56 -5.14
N LYS A 382 5.02 -16.50 -5.39
CA LYS A 382 6.47 -16.26 -5.37
C LYS A 382 6.85 -15.52 -6.65
N ASN A 383 6.75 -14.19 -6.65
CA ASN A 383 7.24 -13.39 -7.77
C ASN A 383 8.72 -13.04 -7.58
N TYR A 384 9.39 -12.65 -8.67
CA TYR A 384 10.70 -12.01 -8.54
C TYR A 384 10.54 -10.73 -7.72
N PRO A 385 11.33 -10.53 -6.65
CA PRO A 385 11.19 -9.39 -5.78
C PRO A 385 11.55 -8.10 -6.51
N LEU A 386 10.66 -7.11 -6.47
CA LEU A 386 10.96 -5.76 -6.98
C LEU A 386 11.64 -4.96 -5.87
N ARG A 387 12.97 -4.83 -5.97
CA ARG A 387 13.81 -4.11 -4.99
C ARG A 387 13.71 -2.58 -5.07
N LEU A 388 12.50 -2.04 -5.23
CA LEU A 388 12.28 -0.61 -5.44
C LEU A 388 12.55 0.24 -4.20
N PHE A 389 12.47 -0.32 -2.99
CA PHE A 389 12.79 0.42 -1.77
C PHE A 389 14.30 0.45 -1.46
N SER A 390 15.10 -0.38 -2.14
CA SER A 390 16.53 -0.49 -1.85
C SER A 390 17.31 0.83 -2.00
N PRO A 391 17.08 1.69 -3.02
CA PRO A 391 17.76 2.97 -3.11
C PRO A 391 17.45 3.91 -1.93
N VAL A 392 16.18 4.01 -1.53
CA VAL A 392 15.78 4.86 -0.40
C VAL A 392 16.25 4.33 0.94
N VAL A 393 16.32 3.00 1.11
CA VAL A 393 16.90 2.38 2.30
C VAL A 393 18.39 2.67 2.41
N ALA A 394 19.14 2.53 1.31
CA ALA A 394 20.56 2.87 1.27
C ALA A 394 20.79 4.36 1.60
N LEU A 395 19.98 5.24 1.03
CA LEU A 395 20.04 6.68 1.30
C LEU A 395 19.71 7.01 2.76
N ALA A 396 18.62 6.46 3.31
CA ALA A 396 18.23 6.67 4.69
C ALA A 396 19.32 6.20 5.66
N ASN A 397 19.87 4.99 5.46
CA ASN A 397 20.99 4.48 6.27
C ASN A 397 22.20 5.41 6.22
N THR A 398 22.51 5.98 5.05
CA THR A 398 23.61 6.94 4.89
C THR A 398 23.35 8.22 5.68
N ILE A 399 22.12 8.74 5.65
CA ILE A 399 21.71 9.93 6.42
C ILE A 399 21.83 9.65 7.93
N PHE A 400 21.28 8.54 8.42
CA PHE A 400 21.31 8.19 9.83
C PHE A 400 22.74 7.93 10.34
N ASN A 401 23.56 7.21 9.57
CA ASN A 401 24.95 6.95 9.96
C ASN A 401 25.80 8.21 10.01
N ARG A 402 25.56 9.19 9.13
CA ARG A 402 26.25 10.49 9.18
C ARG A 402 25.81 11.36 10.36
N THR A 403 24.53 11.31 10.72
CA THR A 403 23.95 12.16 11.78
C THR A 403 24.21 11.60 13.18
N ILE A 404 24.16 10.27 13.36
CA ILE A 404 24.34 9.60 14.66
C ILE A 404 25.79 9.15 14.87
N GLY A 405 26.52 8.84 13.79
CA GLY A 405 27.88 8.27 13.84
C GLY A 405 29.01 9.25 14.18
N ARG A 406 28.72 10.49 14.57
CA ARG A 406 29.76 11.49 14.90
C ARG A 406 30.04 11.63 16.41
N ASN A 407 29.30 10.93 17.28
CA ASN A 407 29.46 11.01 18.75
C ASN A 407 30.07 9.75 19.41
N ARG A 408 30.90 8.99 18.70
CA ARG A 408 31.76 7.96 19.31
C ARG A 408 33.23 8.21 19.00
N SER A 409 33.75 9.32 19.56
CA SER A 409 35.18 9.57 19.71
C SER A 409 35.41 10.72 20.71
N VAL A 410 35.23 10.43 22.00
CA VAL A 410 36.03 11.00 23.12
C VAL A 410 36.13 9.91 24.18
#